data_AF-A0A1A8VDI8-F1
#
_entry.id   AF-A0A1A8VDI8-F1
#
_cell.length_a   1.000
_cell.length_b   1.000
_cell.length_c   1.000
_cell.angle_alpha   90.00
_cell.angle_beta   90.00
_cell.angle_gamma   90.00
#
_symmetry.space_group_name_H-M   'P 1'
#
loop_
_entity.id
_entity.type
_entity.pdbx_description
1 polymer ?
#
loop_
_entity_poly.entity_id
_entity_poly.type
_entity_poly.pdbx_seq_one_letter_code
_entity_poly.pdbx_strand_id
1 'polypeptide(L)'
;MLGTTRIKETTKTKDFVSASSGMAESVCTEDAFARFVSLENTYQLEPYTRFGVRAATLILEDVLTSYLLEEKYEAQRAAELSLTMCTVIKERVKELRIPRFKIVVLVYISQPKDQGMQISSRCLWDATTDTFTSHSFRNSSLLAVGSIYAVYHE
;
A
#
# COMPACT_ATOMS: atom_id res chain seq x y z
N MET A 1 -35.37 -40.55 -40.23
CA MET A 1 -36.68 -41.20 -40.09
C MET A 1 -36.58 -42.16 -38.91
N LEU A 2 -37.30 -41.84 -37.82
CA LEU A 2 -37.90 -42.75 -36.80
C LEU A 2 -36.92 -43.66 -36.03
N GLY A 3 -36.63 -43.38 -34.76
CA GLY A 3 -37.47 -43.74 -33.60
C GLY A 3 -36.65 -44.74 -32.73
N THR A 4 -36.82 -44.97 -31.43
CA THR A 4 -37.89 -44.61 -30.51
C THR A 4 -37.38 -44.84 -29.08
N THR A 5 -37.87 -44.00 -28.18
CA THR A 5 -37.98 -44.02 -26.71
C THR A 5 -38.09 -45.39 -26.02
N ARG A 6 -37.52 -45.54 -24.80
CA ARG A 6 -38.29 -46.00 -23.62
C ARG A 6 -37.62 -45.64 -22.28
N ILE A 7 -38.48 -45.33 -21.32
CA ILE A 7 -38.28 -44.71 -20.01
C ILE A 7 -38.74 -45.71 -18.91
N LYS A 8 -38.10 -45.65 -17.72
CA LYS A 8 -38.54 -46.06 -16.35
C LYS A 8 -38.84 -47.55 -16.08
N GLU A 9 -38.80 -48.11 -14.88
CA GLU A 9 -38.53 -47.78 -13.46
C GLU A 9 -38.59 -49.14 -12.73
N THR A 10 -37.82 -49.37 -11.66
CA THR A 10 -38.18 -50.23 -10.49
C THR A 10 -37.11 -49.98 -9.41
N THR A 11 -37.35 -49.32 -8.27
CA THR A 11 -38.19 -49.59 -7.08
C THR A 11 -37.58 -50.60 -6.07
N LYS A 12 -37.08 -50.03 -4.95
CA LYS A 12 -37.07 -50.51 -3.53
C LYS A 12 -36.37 -51.86 -3.21
N THR A 13 -35.81 -52.16 -2.03
CA THR A 13 -35.93 -51.64 -0.65
C THR A 13 -34.74 -52.15 0.20
N LYS A 14 -34.41 -51.41 1.28
CA LYS A 14 -34.01 -51.80 2.66
C LYS A 14 -33.48 -53.21 2.93
N ASP A 15 -32.40 -53.34 3.69
CA ASP A 15 -32.39 -53.74 5.13
C ASP A 15 -30.90 -53.93 5.52
N PHE A 16 -30.37 -53.85 6.74
CA PHE A 16 -30.85 -53.66 8.11
C PHE A 16 -29.61 -53.42 9.00
N VAL A 17 -29.86 -52.88 10.19
CA VAL A 17 -28.95 -52.33 11.20
C VAL A 17 -28.01 -53.37 11.84
N SER A 18 -26.85 -52.92 12.33
CA SER A 18 -26.27 -53.45 13.58
C SER A 18 -25.51 -52.36 14.34
N ALA A 19 -25.77 -52.33 15.64
CA ALA A 19 -25.65 -51.19 16.54
C ALA A 19 -24.39 -51.22 17.42
N SER A 20 -23.99 -50.05 17.93
CA SER A 20 -23.63 -49.77 19.34
C SER A 20 -23.14 -48.31 19.40
N SER A 21 -23.90 -47.41 20.04
CA SER A 21 -23.85 -47.06 21.46
C SER A 21 -22.52 -46.42 21.89
N GLY A 22 -22.49 -45.09 21.84
CA GLY A 22 -21.53 -44.25 22.56
C GLY A 22 -21.97 -42.79 22.45
N MET A 23 -22.45 -42.21 23.55
CA MET A 23 -22.72 -40.78 23.66
C MET A 23 -21.40 -40.00 23.58
N ALA A 24 -21.32 -39.03 22.66
CA ALA A 24 -20.44 -37.87 22.76
C ALA A 24 -21.14 -36.69 22.11
N GLU A 25 -21.24 -35.58 22.85
CA GLU A 25 -21.83 -34.31 22.43
C GLU A 25 -21.22 -33.79 21.12
N SER A 26 -22.05 -33.17 20.27
CA SER A 26 -21.58 -32.43 19.10
C SER A 26 -22.43 -31.18 18.86
N VAL A 27 -21.97 -30.09 19.48
CA VAL A 27 -21.80 -28.72 18.95
C VAL A 27 -22.95 -28.14 18.10
N CYS A 28 -23.59 -27.09 18.62
CA CYS A 28 -24.41 -26.15 17.86
C CYS A 28 -23.56 -25.47 16.78
N THR A 29 -23.86 -25.74 15.51
CA THR A 29 -23.36 -24.96 14.37
C THR A 29 -24.16 -23.66 14.28
N GLU A 30 -23.70 -22.62 14.98
CA GLU A 30 -24.03 -21.23 14.67
C GLU A 30 -22.77 -20.50 14.26
N ASP A 31 -22.32 -20.68 13.00
CA ASP A 31 -21.28 -19.81 12.44
C ASP A 31 -21.29 -19.84 10.91
N ALA A 32 -22.27 -19.16 10.29
CA ALA A 32 -22.27 -18.91 8.84
C ALA A 32 -23.11 -17.70 8.43
N PHE A 33 -23.09 -16.63 9.23
CA PHE A 33 -23.52 -15.31 8.75
C PHE A 33 -22.43 -14.30 9.10
N ALA A 34 -21.25 -14.49 8.52
CA ALA A 34 -20.31 -13.41 8.30
C ALA A 34 -21.09 -12.34 7.52
N ARG A 35 -21.62 -11.36 8.27
CA ARG A 35 -22.39 -10.25 7.73
C ARG A 35 -21.50 -9.60 6.67
N PHE A 36 -21.92 -9.71 5.42
CA PHE A 36 -21.40 -8.87 4.35
C PHE A 36 -21.86 -7.46 4.70
N VAL A 37 -21.07 -6.76 5.51
CA VAL A 37 -21.32 -5.36 5.83
C VAL A 37 -21.08 -4.61 4.52
N SER A 38 -22.17 -4.14 3.92
CA SER A 38 -22.10 -3.11 2.89
C SER A 38 -21.46 -1.89 3.54
N LEU A 39 -20.16 -1.69 3.30
CA LEU A 39 -19.46 -0.48 3.70
C LEU A 39 -19.93 0.62 2.74
N GLU A 40 -20.88 1.44 3.17
CA GLU A 40 -21.14 2.69 2.47
C GLU A 40 -19.90 3.58 2.56
N ASN A 41 -19.64 4.36 1.51
CA ASN A 41 -18.62 5.39 1.58
C ASN A 41 -18.97 6.32 2.74
N THR A 42 -18.16 6.27 3.80
CA THR A 42 -18.22 7.27 4.86
C THR A 42 -17.58 8.53 4.26
N TYR A 43 -18.38 9.34 3.59
CA TYR A 43 -17.95 10.63 3.06
C TYR A 43 -17.30 11.43 4.20
N GLN A 44 -16.06 11.84 4.00
CA GLN A 44 -15.23 12.51 5.00
C GLN A 44 -14.57 13.72 4.35
N LEU A 45 -15.16 14.88 4.61
CA LEU A 45 -14.70 16.15 4.06
C LEU A 45 -13.38 16.61 4.66
N GLU A 46 -13.02 16.12 5.85
CA GLU A 46 -11.81 16.52 6.56
C GLU A 46 -11.08 15.32 7.20
N PRO A 47 -9.74 15.34 7.26
CA PRO A 47 -8.97 14.29 7.91
C PRO A 47 -9.13 14.35 9.43
N TYR A 48 -9.38 13.21 10.06
CA TYR A 48 -9.33 13.09 11.53
C TYR A 48 -7.94 13.38 12.10
N THR A 49 -6.90 13.00 11.36
CA THR A 49 -5.50 13.15 11.76
C THR A 49 -4.73 13.83 10.65
N ARG A 50 -4.06 14.94 10.96
CA ARG A 50 -3.20 15.65 10.02
C ARG A 50 -1.95 14.83 9.67
N PHE A 51 -1.44 15.03 8.46
CA PHE A 51 -0.21 14.38 8.04
C PHE A 51 0.99 14.87 8.86
N GLY A 52 1.74 13.94 9.45
CA GLY A 52 2.90 14.23 10.29
C GLY A 52 4.13 14.64 9.47
N VAL A 53 4.19 15.90 9.03
CA VAL A 53 5.28 16.43 8.19
C VAL A 53 6.66 16.12 8.77
N ARG A 54 6.88 16.39 10.06
CA ARG A 54 8.17 16.14 10.73
C ARG A 54 8.59 14.67 10.69
N ALA A 55 7.65 13.74 10.88
CA ALA A 55 7.95 12.32 10.83
C ALA A 55 8.36 11.90 9.41
N ALA A 56 7.66 12.40 8.39
CA ALA A 56 8.02 12.17 7.00
C ALA A 56 9.37 12.79 6.62
N THR A 57 9.71 13.98 7.14
CA THR A 57 11.02 14.61 6.95
C THR A 57 12.14 13.74 7.52
N LEU A 58 11.98 13.24 8.75
CA LEU A 58 12.98 12.36 9.38
C LEU A 58 13.17 11.04 8.62
N ILE A 59 12.09 10.44 8.11
CA ILE A 59 12.17 9.25 7.25
C ILE A 59 12.96 9.57 5.96
N LEU A 60 12.67 10.72 5.34
CA LEU A 60 13.34 11.15 4.12
C LEU A 60 14.84 11.38 4.35
N GLU A 61 15.19 12.04 5.46
CA GLU A 61 16.57 12.30 5.90
C GLU A 61 17.35 11.00 6.15
N ASP A 62 16.75 10.09 6.92
CA ASP A 62 17.35 8.81 7.26
C ASP A 62 17.61 7.97 6.00
N VAL A 63 16.61 7.83 5.13
CA VAL A 63 16.76 7.02 3.90
C VAL A 63 17.78 7.64 2.95
N LEU A 64 17.73 8.95 2.71
CA LEU A 64 18.72 9.58 1.82
C LEU A 64 20.14 9.42 2.37
N THR A 65 20.32 9.61 3.68
CA THR A 65 21.63 9.46 4.32
C THR A 65 22.10 8.01 4.26
N SER A 66 21.26 7.04 4.63
CA SER A 66 21.66 5.64 4.71
C SER A 66 22.05 5.05 3.36
N TYR A 67 21.39 5.47 2.28
CA TYR A 67 21.68 4.95 0.94
C TYR A 67 22.81 5.71 0.23
N LEU A 68 23.02 6.99 0.53
CA LEU A 68 23.90 7.84 -0.28
C LEU A 68 25.17 8.31 0.42
N LEU A 69 25.34 8.07 1.74
CA LEU A 69 26.50 8.57 2.48
C LEU A 69 27.83 8.13 1.87
N GLU A 70 27.95 6.86 1.52
CA GLU A 70 29.18 6.26 0.98
C GLU A 70 29.11 5.99 -0.53
N GLU A 71 28.01 6.38 -1.19
CA GLU A 71 27.78 6.08 -2.60
C GLU A 71 28.49 7.07 -3.52
N LYS A 72 29.05 6.56 -4.62
CA LYS A 72 29.63 7.39 -5.70
C LYS A 72 28.65 7.51 -6.86
N TYR A 73 28.70 8.66 -7.55
CA TYR A 73 27.80 8.88 -8.67
C TYR A 73 28.14 7.97 -9.86
N GLU A 74 27.17 7.15 -10.23
CA GLU A 74 27.14 6.40 -11.48
C GLU A 74 25.72 6.48 -12.04
N ALA A 75 25.58 6.78 -13.34
CA ALA A 75 24.28 7.14 -13.92
C ALA A 75 23.24 6.00 -13.84
N GLN A 76 23.64 4.77 -14.17
CA GLN A 76 22.75 3.61 -14.11
C GLN A 76 22.37 3.28 -12.66
N ARG A 77 23.37 3.27 -11.76
CA ARG A 77 23.17 3.02 -10.34
C ARG A 77 22.28 4.06 -9.68
N ALA A 78 22.46 5.35 -10.02
CA ALA A 78 21.64 6.44 -9.51
C ALA A 78 20.17 6.28 -9.91
N ALA A 79 19.89 5.84 -11.14
CA ALA A 79 18.52 5.56 -11.58
C ALA A 79 17.87 4.44 -10.73
N GLU A 80 18.57 3.33 -10.53
CA GLU A 80 18.10 2.21 -9.70
C GLU A 80 17.88 2.62 -8.24
N LEU A 81 18.85 3.34 -7.65
CA LEU A 81 18.78 3.83 -6.28
C LEU A 81 17.63 4.80 -6.08
N SER A 82 17.36 5.70 -7.05
CA SER A 82 16.25 6.64 -6.95
C SER A 82 14.89 5.94 -6.84
N LEU A 83 14.66 4.88 -7.63
CA LEU A 83 13.44 4.07 -7.59
C LEU A 83 13.34 3.26 -6.29
N THR A 84 14.46 2.70 -5.85
CA THR A 84 14.56 1.96 -4.60
C THR A 84 14.21 2.86 -3.41
N MET A 85 14.84 4.02 -3.30
CA MET A 85 14.57 4.99 -2.24
C MET A 85 13.12 5.48 -2.29
N CYS A 86 12.56 5.79 -3.48
CA CYS A 86 11.15 6.15 -3.61
C CYS A 86 10.23 5.08 -3.00
N THR A 87 10.53 3.81 -3.23
CA THR A 87 9.74 2.68 -2.71
C THR A 87 9.87 2.58 -1.19
N VAL A 88 11.10 2.59 -0.68
CA VAL A 88 11.39 2.51 0.77
C VAL A 88 10.79 3.68 1.54
N ILE A 89 10.95 4.91 1.05
CA ILE A 89 10.36 6.12 1.65
C ILE A 89 8.83 5.98 1.67
N LYS A 90 8.22 5.57 0.55
CA LYS A 90 6.77 5.41 0.46
C LYS A 90 6.25 4.36 1.44
N GLU A 91 6.94 3.25 1.60
CA GLU A 91 6.59 2.17 2.55
C GLU A 91 6.70 2.66 4.00
N ARG A 92 7.84 3.25 4.38
CA ARG A 92 8.03 3.80 5.74
C ARG A 92 7.03 4.91 6.09
N VAL A 93 6.68 5.77 5.12
CA VAL A 93 5.63 6.79 5.35
C VAL A 93 4.26 6.14 5.51
N LYS A 94 3.96 5.06 4.78
CA LYS A 94 2.70 4.31 4.96
C LYS A 94 2.62 3.59 6.31
N GLU A 95 3.75 3.21 6.90
CA GLU A 95 3.81 2.61 8.25
C GLU A 95 3.39 3.58 9.36
N LEU A 96 3.35 4.89 9.09
CA LEU A 96 2.74 5.88 9.98
C LEU A 96 1.22 5.71 10.10
N ARG A 97 0.61 4.86 9.27
CA ARG A 97 -0.82 4.49 9.27
C ARG A 97 -1.76 5.69 9.31
N ILE A 98 -1.42 6.74 8.56
CA ILE A 98 -2.26 7.93 8.42
C ILE A 98 -3.33 7.60 7.37
N PRO A 99 -4.61 7.45 7.77
CA PRO A 99 -5.66 7.01 6.85
C PRO A 99 -5.95 8.10 5.81
N ARG A 100 -6.45 7.71 4.64
CA ARG A 100 -6.98 8.64 3.62
C ARG A 100 -5.96 9.64 3.05
N PHE A 101 -4.68 9.27 2.98
CA PHE A 101 -3.68 10.04 2.24
C PHE A 101 -3.08 9.21 1.10
N LYS A 102 -3.09 9.78 -0.11
CA LYS A 102 -2.26 9.33 -1.23
C LYS A 102 -0.85 9.91 -1.05
N ILE A 103 0.13 9.03 -1.03
CA ILE A 103 1.55 9.39 -0.87
C ILE A 103 2.26 9.30 -2.21
N VAL A 104 2.84 10.42 -2.64
CA VAL A 104 3.70 10.53 -3.82
C VAL A 104 5.10 10.89 -3.38
N VAL A 105 6.10 10.16 -3.87
CA VAL A 105 7.51 10.38 -3.55
C VAL A 105 8.26 10.67 -4.84
N LEU A 106 9.09 11.70 -4.83
CA LEU A 106 10.01 12.06 -5.91
C LEU A 106 11.42 12.10 -5.34
N VAL A 107 12.36 11.46 -6.02
CA VAL A 107 13.79 11.51 -5.67
C VAL A 107 14.58 11.87 -6.92
N TYR A 108 15.40 12.91 -6.79
CA TYR A 108 16.32 13.37 -7.82
C TYR A 108 17.74 13.08 -7.34
N ILE A 109 18.59 12.52 -8.21
CA ILE A 109 20.02 12.33 -7.95
C ILE A 109 20.76 12.98 -9.11
N SER A 110 21.75 13.81 -8.80
CA SER A 110 22.56 14.52 -9.79
C SER A 110 24.03 14.51 -9.40
N GLN A 111 24.90 14.69 -10.39
CA GLN A 111 26.31 14.90 -10.15
C GLN A 111 26.59 16.40 -9.94
N PRO A 112 27.28 16.82 -8.86
CA PRO A 112 27.74 18.19 -8.66
C PRO A 112 28.97 18.47 -9.55
N LYS A 113 28.76 18.44 -10.86
CA LYS A 113 29.66 19.11 -11.83
C LYS A 113 29.19 20.56 -11.96
N ASP A 114 29.94 21.43 -12.64
CA ASP A 114 29.67 22.89 -12.79
C ASP A 114 28.36 23.22 -13.55
N GLN A 115 27.24 22.65 -13.09
CA GLN A 115 25.90 22.66 -13.62
C GLN A 115 24.97 22.98 -12.44
N GLY A 116 24.02 23.87 -12.66
CA GLY A 116 22.97 24.18 -11.69
C GLY A 116 21.76 23.27 -11.87
N MET A 117 21.18 22.79 -10.76
CA MET A 117 19.89 22.13 -10.75
C MET A 117 18.91 22.94 -9.90
N GLN A 118 17.78 23.33 -10.49
CA GLN A 118 16.68 23.98 -9.80
C GLN A 118 15.44 23.09 -9.89
N ILE A 119 14.87 22.77 -8.73
CA ILE A 119 13.65 21.96 -8.61
C ILE A 119 12.54 22.86 -8.10
N SER A 120 11.43 22.91 -8.83
CA SER A 120 10.22 23.63 -8.43
C SER A 120 9.01 22.73 -8.67
N SER A 121 8.11 22.66 -7.70
CA SER A 121 6.82 21.99 -7.83
C SER A 121 5.69 23.01 -7.77
N ARG A 122 4.65 22.79 -8.60
CA ARG A 122 3.40 23.55 -8.55
C ARG A 122 2.25 22.58 -8.39
N CYS A 123 1.39 22.83 -7.41
CA CYS A 123 0.28 21.96 -7.07
C CYS A 123 -1.01 22.79 -7.00
N LEU A 124 -2.10 22.22 -7.49
CA LEU A 124 -3.46 22.68 -7.20
C LEU A 124 -4.04 21.70 -6.19
N TRP A 125 -4.12 22.12 -4.94
CA TRP A 125 -4.39 21.25 -3.80
C TRP A 125 -5.08 22.02 -2.67
N ASP A 126 -5.65 21.31 -1.71
CA ASP A 126 -6.31 21.93 -0.55
C ASP A 126 -5.25 22.39 0.47
N ALA A 127 -5.21 23.69 0.73
CA ALA A 127 -4.21 24.30 1.62
C ALA A 127 -4.33 23.88 3.09
N THR A 128 -5.43 23.25 3.48
CA THR A 128 -5.70 22.84 4.87
C THR A 128 -5.35 21.39 5.14
N THR A 129 -5.49 20.51 4.13
CA THR A 129 -5.33 19.06 4.26
C THR A 129 -4.09 18.53 3.55
N ASP A 130 -3.79 19.03 2.35
CA ASP A 130 -2.67 18.57 1.54
C ASP A 130 -1.36 19.21 2.01
N THR A 131 -0.28 18.45 1.96
CA THR A 131 1.03 18.93 2.43
C THR A 131 2.18 18.25 1.70
N PHE A 132 3.36 18.85 1.82
CA PHE A 132 4.61 18.26 1.34
C PHE A 132 5.77 18.48 2.32
N THR A 133 6.83 17.70 2.13
CA THR A 133 8.14 17.94 2.72
C THR A 133 9.22 17.62 1.70
N SER A 134 10.35 18.31 1.75
CA SER A 134 11.53 18.02 0.95
C SER A 134 12.78 18.02 1.81
N HIS A 135 13.80 17.31 1.35
CA HIS A 135 15.11 17.29 1.98
C HIS A 135 16.19 17.14 0.90
N SER A 136 17.31 17.81 1.09
CA SER A 136 18.47 17.77 0.19
C SER A 136 19.68 17.14 0.88
N PHE A 137 20.24 16.12 0.25
CA PHE A 137 21.45 15.44 0.68
C PHE A 137 22.61 15.76 -0.28
N ARG A 138 23.82 15.85 0.24
CA ARG A 138 25.03 16.05 -0.57
C ARG A 138 26.21 15.28 0.03
N ASN A 139 26.94 14.57 -0.82
CA ASN A 139 28.23 13.99 -0.49
C ASN A 139 29.33 14.53 -1.42
N SER A 140 30.49 13.86 -1.47
CA SER A 140 31.63 14.26 -2.30
C SER A 140 31.42 14.08 -3.79
N SER A 141 30.54 13.16 -4.22
CA SER A 141 30.36 12.75 -5.61
C SER A 141 28.98 13.03 -6.20
N LEU A 142 27.94 13.22 -5.38
CA LEU A 142 26.55 13.40 -5.81
C LEU A 142 25.77 14.38 -4.90
N LEU A 143 24.67 14.89 -5.44
CA LEU A 143 23.63 15.63 -4.74
C LEU A 143 22.30 14.91 -4.96
N ALA A 144 21.48 14.81 -3.93
CA ALA A 144 20.14 14.24 -4.04
C ALA A 144 19.10 15.15 -3.39
N VAL A 145 17.89 15.15 -3.95
CA VAL A 145 16.74 15.87 -3.40
C VAL A 145 15.56 14.91 -3.37
N GLY A 146 15.05 14.65 -2.17
CA GLY A 146 13.81 13.91 -1.95
C GLY A 146 12.66 14.86 -1.72
N SER A 147 11.45 14.47 -2.15
CA SER A 147 10.22 15.18 -1.87
C SER A 147 9.08 14.20 -1.67
N ILE A 148 8.27 14.43 -0.64
CA ILE A 148 7.09 13.64 -0.31
C ILE A 148 5.89 14.59 -0.39
N TYR A 149 4.88 14.20 -1.14
CA TYR A 149 3.58 14.85 -1.20
C TYR A 149 2.54 13.93 -0.58
N ALA A 150 1.80 14.46 0.38
CA ALA A 150 0.67 13.79 1.00
C ALA A 150 -0.59 14.55 0.59
N VAL A 151 -1.42 13.87 -0.21
CA VAL A 151 -2.68 14.42 -0.73
C VAL A 151 -3.84 13.68 -0.10
N TYR A 152 -4.74 14.39 0.56
CA TYR A 152 -5.93 13.81 1.18
C TYR A 152 -6.84 13.20 0.13
N HIS A 153 -7.43 12.04 0.45
CA HIS A 153 -8.25 11.26 -0.44
C HIS A 153 -9.46 10.69 0.28
N GLU A 154 -10.64 11.11 -0.18
CA GLU A 154 -11.95 10.60 0.25
C GLU A 154 -12.24 9.16 -0.21
#